data_AF-A0A9C9Q1J5-F1
#
_entry.id   AF-A0A9C9Q1J5-F1
#
_cell.length_a   1.000
_cell.length_b   1.000
_cell.length_c   1.000
_cell.angle_alpha   90.00
_cell.angle_beta   90.00
_cell.angle_gamma   90.00
#
_symmetry.space_group_name_H-M   'P 1'
#
loop_
_entity.id
_entity.type
_entity.pdbx_description
1 polymer ?
#
loop_
_entity_poly.entity_id
_entity_poly.type
_entity_poly.pdbx_seq_one_letter_code
_entity_poly.pdbx_strand_id
1 'polypeptide(L)'
;MKLSTHKIVILFASLALLGASVSSSFAARYQEGVHYERVTPPQPTTAAPGQVEVVELFWYGCPHCYRLEPYAKRWLKKKPANVKFVRMPGVFQPSWEIGARAYYTAEILGVVDKVHEPMFEAMH
;
A
#
# COMPACT_ATOMS: atom_id res chain seq x y z
N MET A 1 -43.04 40.72 6.19
CA MET A 1 -42.01 40.66 7.26
C MET A 1 -40.65 40.95 6.65
N LYS A 2 -40.10 42.18 6.81
CA LYS A 2 -38.77 42.54 6.30
C LYS A 2 -37.72 42.00 7.28
N LEU A 3 -36.94 41.00 6.87
CA LEU A 3 -35.79 40.57 7.67
C LEU A 3 -34.77 41.71 7.69
N SER A 4 -34.46 42.23 8.89
CA SER A 4 -33.42 43.23 9.10
C SER A 4 -32.06 42.68 8.69
N THR A 5 -31.22 43.52 8.08
CA THR A 5 -29.88 43.20 7.59
C THR A 5 -29.01 42.53 8.65
N HIS A 6 -29.21 42.84 9.93
CA HIS A 6 -28.54 42.17 11.05
C HIS A 6 -28.92 40.70 11.21
N LYS A 7 -30.18 40.33 10.95
CA LYS A 7 -30.63 38.93 10.99
C LYS A 7 -30.03 38.10 9.85
N ILE A 8 -29.79 38.72 8.69
CA ILE A 8 -29.14 38.07 7.54
C ILE A 8 -27.65 37.85 7.83
N VAL A 9 -26.96 38.85 8.40
CA VAL A 9 -25.54 38.72 8.80
C VAL A 9 -25.35 37.67 9.88
N ILE A 10 -26.24 37.59 10.88
CA ILE A 10 -26.20 36.57 11.93
C ILE A 10 -26.47 35.17 11.35
N LEU A 11 -27.36 35.03 10.37
CA LEU A 11 -27.66 33.76 9.71
C LEU A 11 -26.48 33.26 8.85
N PHE A 12 -25.77 34.15 8.16
CA PHE A 12 -24.56 33.79 7.40
C PHE A 12 -23.37 33.48 8.31
N ALA A 13 -23.20 34.20 9.42
CA ALA A 13 -22.14 33.90 10.40
C ALA A 13 -22.35 32.55 11.09
N SER A 14 -23.59 32.19 11.41
CA SER A 14 -23.93 30.89 12.00
C SER A 14 -23.79 29.72 11.01
N LEU A 15 -24.07 29.93 9.72
CA LEU A 15 -23.84 28.93 8.68
C LEU A 15 -22.34 28.68 8.40
N ALA A 16 -21.50 29.72 8.53
CA ALA A 16 -20.04 29.58 8.42
C ALA A 16 -19.42 28.81 9.61
N LEU A 17 -19.99 28.93 10.82
CA LEU A 17 -19.51 28.17 11.99
C LEU A 17 -19.90 26.68 11.95
N LEU A 18 -20.98 26.29 11.27
CA LEU A 18 -21.34 24.87 11.09
C LEU A 18 -20.49 24.14 10.03
N GLY A 19 -19.93 24.87 9.06
CA GLY A 19 -19.05 24.33 8.02
C GLY A 19 -17.63 23.98 8.51
N ALA A 20 -17.24 24.46 9.70
CA ALA A 20 -15.96 24.19 10.34
C ALA A 20 -15.97 22.94 11.24
N SER A 21 -16.91 22.02 11.01
CA SER A 21 -16.85 20.66 11.55
C SER A 21 -15.65 19.95 10.91
N VAL A 22 -14.48 20.18 11.49
CA VAL A 22 -13.20 19.57 11.18
C VAL A 22 -13.44 18.09 10.92
N SER A 23 -13.25 17.66 9.68
CA SER A 23 -13.04 16.25 9.37
C SER A 23 -11.76 15.84 10.07
N SER A 24 -11.87 15.44 11.34
CA SER A 24 -10.80 14.75 12.05
C SER A 24 -10.64 13.43 11.33
N SER A 25 -9.77 13.42 10.33
CA SER A 25 -9.25 12.18 9.78
C SER A 25 -8.57 11.49 10.95
N PHE A 26 -9.23 10.47 11.50
CA PHE A 26 -8.58 9.50 12.36
C PHE A 26 -7.57 8.76 11.48
N ALA A 27 -6.43 9.39 11.20
CA ALA A 27 -5.26 8.69 10.73
C ALA A 27 -4.95 7.68 11.83
N ALA A 28 -5.09 6.38 11.51
CA ALA A 28 -4.71 5.33 12.43
C ALA A 28 -3.29 5.62 12.89
N ARG A 29 -3.11 5.86 14.19
CA ARG A 29 -1.77 6.08 14.76
C ARG A 29 -1.07 4.73 14.81
N TYR A 30 -0.29 4.43 13.78
CA TYR A 30 0.61 3.27 13.79
C TYR A 30 1.71 3.47 14.84
N GLN A 31 1.99 2.43 15.60
CA GLN A 31 2.95 2.43 16.71
C GLN A 31 4.06 1.41 16.42
N GLU A 32 5.32 1.84 16.56
CA GLU A 32 6.52 0.99 16.49
C GLU A 32 6.46 -0.06 17.62
N GLY A 33 6.86 -1.29 17.35
CA GLY A 33 6.76 -2.43 18.27
C GLY A 33 5.36 -3.06 18.37
N VAL A 34 4.35 -2.49 17.69
CA VAL A 34 2.99 -3.07 17.62
C VAL A 34 2.58 -3.34 16.18
N HIS A 35 2.70 -2.35 15.30
CA HIS A 35 2.24 -2.45 13.92
C HIS A 35 3.40 -2.61 12.92
N TYR A 36 4.60 -2.15 13.29
CA TYR A 36 5.80 -2.26 12.50
C TYR A 36 7.04 -2.27 13.40
N GLU A 37 8.14 -2.78 12.85
CA GLU A 37 9.46 -2.75 13.46
C GLU A 37 10.40 -1.94 12.57
N ARG A 38 11.34 -1.21 13.18
CA ARG A 38 12.38 -0.50 12.44
C ARG A 38 13.54 -1.43 12.17
N VAL A 39 13.83 -1.65 10.89
CA VAL A 39 15.04 -2.37 10.48
C VAL A 39 16.27 -1.50 10.72
N THR A 40 17.14 -1.93 11.62
CA THR A 40 18.39 -1.25 11.97
C THR A 40 19.57 -2.21 11.76
N PRO A 41 20.55 -1.86 10.91
CA PRO A 41 20.66 -0.63 10.12
C PRO A 41 19.65 -0.57 8.95
N PRO A 42 19.31 0.64 8.45
CA PRO A 42 18.49 0.78 7.26
C PRO A 42 19.14 0.06 6.08
N GLN A 43 18.34 -0.67 5.32
CA GLN A 43 18.82 -1.41 4.15
C GLN A 43 18.85 -0.49 2.92
N PRO A 44 19.81 -0.68 2.00
CA PRO A 44 19.79 -0.01 0.71
C PRO A 44 18.49 -0.31 -0.05
N THR A 45 18.00 0.68 -0.80
CA THR A 45 16.82 0.52 -1.65
C THR A 45 17.21 0.65 -3.11
N THR A 46 16.34 0.19 -4.01
CA THR A 46 16.51 0.36 -5.47
C THR A 46 15.70 1.54 -6.02
N ALA A 47 15.07 2.32 -5.14
CA ALA A 47 14.27 3.49 -5.47
C ALA A 47 15.14 4.68 -5.88
N ALA A 48 14.65 5.48 -6.83
CA ALA A 48 15.31 6.73 -7.19
C ALA A 48 15.19 7.77 -6.05
N PRO A 49 16.07 8.80 -6.00
CA PRO A 49 15.93 9.88 -5.03
C PRO A 49 14.51 10.47 -5.01
N GLY A 50 13.94 10.64 -3.82
CA GLY A 50 12.57 11.13 -3.65
C GLY A 50 11.46 10.07 -3.80
N GLN A 51 11.81 8.83 -4.16
CA GLN A 51 10.87 7.71 -4.12
C GLN A 51 10.95 6.93 -2.82
N VAL A 52 9.82 6.31 -2.44
CA VAL A 52 9.72 5.38 -1.32
C VAL A 52 9.61 3.96 -1.88
N GLU A 53 10.49 3.06 -1.47
CA GLU A 53 10.40 1.65 -1.83
C GLU A 53 9.46 0.90 -0.86
N VAL A 54 8.54 0.12 -1.41
CA VAL A 54 7.71 -0.81 -0.65
C VAL A 54 7.98 -2.20 -1.20
N VAL A 55 8.57 -3.06 -0.37
CA VAL A 55 8.91 -4.43 -0.74
C VAL A 55 7.90 -5.41 -0.16
N GLU A 56 7.32 -6.25 -1.01
CA GLU A 56 6.59 -7.44 -0.60
C GLU A 56 7.53 -8.65 -0.67
N LEU A 57 7.86 -9.24 0.48
CA LEU A 57 8.51 -10.54 0.51
C LEU A 57 7.46 -11.63 0.39
N PHE A 58 7.62 -12.53 -0.58
CA PHE A 58 6.63 -13.58 -0.84
C PHE A 58 7.29 -14.90 -1.26
N TRP A 59 6.50 -15.97 -1.22
CA TRP A 59 6.83 -17.25 -1.84
C TRP A 59 5.57 -17.83 -2.47
N TYR A 60 5.65 -18.42 -3.67
CA TYR A 60 4.46 -18.91 -4.37
C TYR A 60 3.70 -20.04 -3.65
N GLY A 61 4.33 -20.77 -2.72
CA GLY A 61 3.65 -21.77 -1.89
C GLY A 61 3.13 -21.24 -0.54
N CYS A 62 3.19 -19.92 -0.31
CA CYS A 62 2.76 -19.29 0.94
C CYS A 62 1.26 -18.94 0.90
N PRO A 63 0.39 -19.61 1.67
CA PRO A 63 -1.06 -19.35 1.64
C PRO A 63 -1.45 -17.97 2.18
N HIS A 64 -0.61 -17.36 3.03
CA HIS A 64 -0.82 -15.99 3.50
C HIS A 64 -0.50 -14.97 2.41
N CYS A 65 0.52 -15.24 1.62
CA CYS A 65 0.94 -14.41 0.50
C CYS A 65 -0.12 -14.45 -0.61
N TYR A 66 -0.63 -15.64 -0.94
CA TYR A 66 -1.74 -15.78 -1.89
C TYR A 66 -3.00 -15.02 -1.44
N ARG A 67 -3.38 -15.12 -0.15
CA ARG A 67 -4.52 -14.35 0.38
C ARG A 67 -4.31 -12.83 0.37
N LEU A 68 -3.06 -12.35 0.33
CA LEU A 68 -2.74 -10.93 0.27
C LEU A 68 -2.95 -10.33 -1.14
N GLU A 69 -2.79 -11.15 -2.19
CA GLU A 69 -2.80 -10.69 -3.60
C GLU A 69 -4.01 -9.81 -3.98
N PRO A 70 -5.26 -10.15 -3.63
CA PRO A 70 -6.40 -9.28 -3.95
C PRO A 70 -6.30 -7.89 -3.30
N TYR A 71 -5.70 -7.80 -2.10
CA TYR A 71 -5.50 -6.53 -1.39
C TYR A 71 -4.34 -5.74 -1.99
N ALA A 72 -3.21 -6.40 -2.26
CA ALA A 72 -2.05 -5.81 -2.92
C ALA A 72 -2.42 -5.25 -4.30
N LYS A 73 -3.12 -6.02 -5.13
CA LYS A 73 -3.61 -5.61 -6.46
C LYS A 73 -4.53 -4.39 -6.40
N ARG A 74 -5.38 -4.28 -5.38
CA ARG A 74 -6.23 -3.08 -5.18
C ARG A 74 -5.42 -1.88 -4.73
N TRP A 75 -4.45 -2.06 -3.84
CA TRP A 75 -3.59 -0.99 -3.36
C TRP A 75 -2.66 -0.48 -4.45
N LEU A 76 -2.08 -1.35 -5.27
CA LEU A 76 -1.20 -0.98 -6.39
C LEU A 76 -1.86 -0.02 -7.38
N LYS A 77 -3.18 -0.15 -7.59
CA LYS A 77 -3.97 0.77 -8.44
C LYS A 77 -4.15 2.16 -7.84
N LYS A 78 -3.92 2.34 -6.53
CA LYS A 78 -4.20 3.57 -5.77
C LYS A 78 -2.97 4.12 -5.04
N LYS A 79 -1.83 3.42 -5.06
CA LYS A 79 -0.63 3.82 -4.33
C LYS A 79 -0.17 5.22 -4.76
N PRO A 80 0.51 5.98 -3.88
CA PRO A 80 1.10 7.26 -4.25
C PRO A 80 2.08 7.14 -5.43
N ALA A 81 2.19 8.19 -6.24
CA ALA A 81 3.03 8.20 -7.44
C ALA A 81 4.53 8.06 -7.12
N ASN A 82 4.97 8.54 -5.95
CA ASN A 82 6.35 8.44 -5.50
C ASN A 82 6.71 7.06 -4.90
N VAL A 83 5.80 6.09 -4.88
CA VAL A 83 6.08 4.75 -4.36
C VAL A 83 6.57 3.82 -5.47
N LYS A 84 7.74 3.22 -5.29
CA LYS A 84 8.24 2.08 -6.07
C LYS A 84 7.84 0.80 -5.34
N PHE A 85 6.95 0.01 -5.94
CA PHE A 85 6.60 -1.31 -5.39
C PHE A 85 7.50 -2.37 -6.01
N VAL A 86 8.05 -3.25 -5.18
CA VAL A 86 8.93 -4.34 -5.58
C VAL A 86 8.43 -5.62 -4.92
N ARG A 87 8.37 -6.71 -5.67
CA ARG A 87 8.20 -8.04 -5.07
C ARG A 87 9.53 -8.74 -5.01
N MET A 88 9.82 -9.35 -3.87
CA MET A 88 11.06 -10.05 -3.61
C MET A 88 10.74 -11.47 -3.14
N PRO A 89 11.05 -12.50 -3.94
CA PRO A 89 10.94 -13.87 -3.49
C PRO A 89 11.79 -14.13 -2.23
N GLY A 90 11.17 -14.54 -1.13
CA GLY A 90 11.83 -14.99 0.07
C GLY A 90 12.21 -16.47 -0.04
N VAL A 91 13.51 -16.78 0.05
CA VAL A 91 14.02 -18.16 -0.03
C VAL A 91 14.55 -18.56 1.34
N PHE A 92 13.68 -19.11 2.20
CA PHE A 92 14.05 -19.57 3.54
C PHE A 92 14.38 -21.07 3.58
N GLN A 93 14.07 -21.81 2.51
CA GLN A 93 14.43 -23.21 2.34
C GLN A 93 14.92 -23.44 0.91
N PRO A 94 15.86 -24.37 0.66
CA PRO A 94 16.36 -24.65 -0.69
C PRO A 94 15.26 -25.01 -1.70
N SER A 95 14.22 -25.72 -1.26
CA SER A 95 13.09 -26.10 -2.13
C SER A 95 12.29 -24.91 -2.66
N TRP A 96 12.38 -23.73 -2.04
CA TRP A 96 11.63 -22.53 -2.44
C TRP A 96 12.33 -21.77 -3.56
N GLU A 97 13.62 -22.04 -3.80
CA GLU A 97 14.45 -21.35 -4.79
C GLU A 97 13.82 -21.41 -6.19
N ILE A 98 13.19 -22.53 -6.55
CA ILE A 98 12.57 -22.68 -7.88
C ILE A 98 11.48 -21.63 -8.13
N GLY A 99 10.71 -21.27 -7.10
CA GLY A 99 9.70 -20.21 -7.19
C GLY A 99 10.33 -18.83 -7.35
N ALA A 100 11.46 -18.57 -6.70
CA ALA A 100 12.20 -17.33 -6.87
C ALA A 100 12.77 -17.20 -8.29
N ARG A 101 13.37 -18.27 -8.81
CA ARG A 101 13.87 -18.31 -10.19
C ARG A 101 12.74 -18.10 -11.21
N ALA A 102 11.57 -18.70 -10.98
CA ALA A 102 10.40 -18.48 -11.82
C ALA A 102 9.96 -17.01 -11.83
N TYR A 103 9.89 -16.37 -10.66
CA TYR A 103 9.56 -14.94 -10.56
C TYR A 103 10.55 -14.05 -11.30
N TYR A 104 11.86 -14.20 -11.02
CA TYR A 104 12.87 -13.36 -11.67
C TYR A 104 12.99 -13.63 -13.18
N THR A 105 12.73 -14.86 -13.63
CA THR A 105 12.61 -15.16 -15.06
C THR A 105 11.44 -14.37 -15.68
N ALA A 106 10.28 -14.36 -15.02
CA ALA A 106 9.13 -13.59 -15.49
C ALA A 106 9.38 -12.07 -15.48
N GLU A 107 10.16 -11.57 -14.52
CA GLU A 107 10.57 -10.17 -14.43
C GLU A 107 11.48 -9.78 -15.60
N ILE A 108 12.53 -10.56 -15.86
CA ILE A 108 13.44 -10.36 -17.00
C ILE A 108 12.67 -10.39 -18.34
N LEU A 109 11.69 -11.27 -18.46
CA LEU A 109 10.86 -11.39 -19.66
C LEU A 109 9.74 -10.32 -19.74
N GLY A 110 9.52 -9.53 -18.69
CA GLY A 110 8.45 -8.52 -18.65
C GLY A 110 7.04 -9.11 -18.64
N VAL A 111 6.85 -10.32 -18.09
CA VAL A 111 5.57 -11.04 -18.09
C VAL A 111 4.98 -11.30 -16.70
N VAL A 112 5.51 -10.67 -15.66
CA VAL A 112 5.04 -10.84 -14.26
C VAL A 112 3.52 -10.67 -14.15
N ASP A 113 2.95 -9.62 -14.74
CA ASP A 113 1.50 -9.34 -14.69
C ASP A 113 0.62 -10.43 -15.32
N LYS A 114 1.21 -11.30 -16.16
CA LYS A 114 0.51 -12.42 -16.80
C LYS A 114 0.62 -13.72 -16.03
N VAL A 115 1.66 -13.89 -15.20
CA VAL A 115 2.01 -15.19 -14.63
C VAL A 115 1.98 -15.21 -13.10
N HIS A 116 2.07 -14.06 -12.43
CA HIS A 116 2.17 -14.02 -10.97
C HIS A 116 0.94 -14.57 -10.27
N GLU A 117 -0.25 -14.07 -10.61
CA GLU A 117 -1.52 -14.54 -10.06
C GLU A 117 -1.82 -16.00 -10.50
N PRO A 118 -1.70 -16.39 -11.79
CA PRO A 118 -1.86 -17.79 -12.18
C PRO A 118 -0.90 -18.78 -11.49
N MET A 119 0.33 -18.37 -11.18
CA MET A 119 1.28 -19.21 -10.45
C MET A 119 0.81 -19.47 -9.02
N PHE A 120 0.29 -18.44 -8.35
CA PHE A 120 -0.30 -18.62 -7.02
C PHE A 120 -1.54 -19.53 -7.05
N GLU A 121 -2.44 -19.35 -8.02
CA GLU A 121 -3.63 -20.19 -8.21
C GLU A 121 -3.28 -21.66 -8.48
N ALA A 122 -2.18 -21.94 -9.16
CA ALA A 122 -1.75 -23.32 -9.43
C ALA A 122 -1.18 -24.04 -8.20
N MET A 123 -0.82 -23.30 -7.14
CA MET A 123 -0.17 -23.83 -5.95
C MET A 123 -1.07 -23.91 -4.71
N HIS A 124 -2.30 -23.39 -4.78
CA HIS A 124 -3.25 -23.31 -3.66
C HIS A 124 -4.63 -23.83 -4.04
#